data_AF-A0A6B2CK22-F1
#
_entry.id   AF-A0A6B2CK22-F1
#
_cell.length_a   1.000
_cell.length_b   1.000
_cell.length_c   1.000
_cell.angle_alpha   90.00
_cell.angle_beta   90.00
_cell.angle_gamma   90.00
#
_symmetry.space_group_name_H-M   'P 1'
#
loop_
_entity.id
_entity.type
_entity.pdbx_description
1 polymer ?
#
loop_
_entity_poly.entity_id
_entity_poly.type
_entity_poly.pdbx_seq_one_letter_code
_entity_poly.pdbx_strand_id
1 'polypeptide(L)'
;MSGKKSPLGLYAARKLERKRQRFRWSDIHYKRRALKFSEKYDPLEGAPMARGIVLEKVGVEARKPNAAVRKCVTPDTLINLTPRVATRIINLSGHWRDVTIIHLNRDDKSIEETGLVDFFHIEPEEFKEDGVYELRTTYGRRLIASGDHPIYTGRGVIPLKDVKPGDYVVVYPREPIDAASLNDNRVILTEEDVKKAVPPNSNVDEVVDRLRELELMPLKYSNKNIHRIARLVGRLLSSGSLSYSENEGRVIFDGELEDLEEVAHDLVELGFRVLKVGEYGEGSITLGNGLTQVIRGKSYVIIVDSTVLFTLLKALGVPVGDKVTQGFRVPGWVMEAPLDVKVEFLAAYLGGALSKPEVNGDGDAFEPPTLIIRKVKHLAKQGEAFLNDIKALLSEFGVEASVFSYPDITEESGVSVIRLGISIRNDAENLMRLFGRIGYAYNRSGDYLAVLAYEYLRRGVKGVPFNRWVNEATLGLGDSGLVWDVVSEVRPVEWNDKLWDVTTESEHHNFIANGFVTGNCVRVQLTKNGKVVTAFVPWDGGLNVINEHDEVVIERIGGSEGRAYGDLPGVRFKVTKVNGVSLKAILLGKKQKPVR
;
A
#
# COMPACT_ATOMS: atom_id res chain seq x y z
N MET A 1 61.01 22.47 33.35
CA MET A 1 61.40 21.09 33.71
C MET A 1 60.23 20.41 34.43
N SER A 2 59.54 19.47 33.80
CA SER A 2 58.49 18.67 34.44
C SER A 2 59.08 17.37 35.00
N GLY A 3 59.22 17.27 36.32
CA GLY A 3 59.81 16.11 37.00
C GLY A 3 58.94 14.84 36.95
N LYS A 4 59.59 13.66 36.91
CA LYS A 4 58.95 12.32 36.90
C LYS A 4 58.09 12.11 38.17
N LYS A 5 56.79 11.76 38.02
CA LYS A 5 55.77 11.58 39.09
C LYS A 5 55.75 10.21 39.81
N SER A 6 56.81 9.40 39.73
CA SER A 6 56.86 8.10 40.42
C SER A 6 57.79 8.17 41.64
N PRO A 7 57.39 7.66 42.82
CA PRO A 7 58.25 7.68 44.00
C PRO A 7 59.47 6.78 43.78
N LEU A 8 60.67 7.35 43.94
CA LEU A 8 61.97 6.67 43.82
C LEU A 8 62.71 6.80 45.15
N GLY A 9 63.04 5.66 45.79
CA GLY A 9 63.76 5.62 47.08
C GLY A 9 63.57 4.30 47.85
N LEU A 10 64.43 4.06 48.85
CA LEU A 10 64.29 2.97 49.83
C LEU A 10 62.96 3.13 50.59
N TYR A 11 62.25 2.03 50.86
CA TYR A 11 60.91 1.95 51.49
C TYR A 11 59.68 2.32 50.62
N ALA A 12 59.81 2.47 49.30
CA ALA A 12 58.67 2.77 48.41
C ALA A 12 57.76 1.56 48.07
N ALA A 13 58.15 0.33 48.46
CA ALA A 13 57.53 -0.93 48.01
C ALA A 13 56.00 -0.99 48.25
N ARG A 14 55.53 -0.68 49.47
CA ARG A 14 54.11 -0.75 49.84
C ARG A 14 53.24 0.25 49.06
N LYS A 15 53.79 1.43 48.75
CA LYS A 15 53.12 2.45 47.93
C LYS A 15 53.03 1.99 46.47
N LEU A 16 54.08 1.37 45.95
CA LEU A 16 54.09 0.78 44.60
C LEU A 16 53.11 -0.39 44.48
N GLU A 17 53.00 -1.23 45.50
CA GLU A 17 52.07 -2.36 45.53
C GLU A 17 50.59 -1.92 45.55
N ARG A 18 50.23 -0.98 46.43
CA ARG A 18 48.86 -0.40 46.44
C ARG A 18 48.54 0.34 45.14
N LYS A 19 49.53 1.00 44.53
CA LYS A 19 49.39 1.61 43.20
C LYS A 19 49.14 0.51 42.16
N ARG A 20 49.89 -0.60 42.17
CA ARG A 20 49.67 -1.77 41.31
C ARG A 20 48.28 -2.39 41.50
N GLN A 21 47.80 -2.55 42.73
CA GLN A 21 46.46 -3.07 43.01
C GLN A 21 45.36 -2.14 42.47
N ARG A 22 45.49 -0.82 42.67
CA ARG A 22 44.57 0.15 42.06
C ARG A 22 44.64 0.13 40.52
N PHE A 23 45.84 0.06 39.95
CA PHE A 23 46.04 -0.12 38.51
C PHE A 23 45.51 -1.48 38.00
N ARG A 24 45.40 -2.50 38.85
CA ARG A 24 44.78 -3.79 38.50
C ARG A 24 43.27 -3.68 38.31
N TRP A 25 42.61 -2.74 39.01
CA TRP A 25 41.20 -2.47 38.81
C TRP A 25 40.91 -1.59 37.58
N SER A 26 41.92 -0.90 37.05
CA SER A 26 41.83 -0.30 35.71
C SER A 26 42.01 -1.34 34.58
N ASP A 27 42.45 -2.56 34.89
CA ASP A 27 42.47 -3.66 33.93
C ASP A 27 41.04 -4.22 33.72
N ILE A 28 40.55 -4.07 32.48
CA ILE A 28 39.21 -4.48 32.07
C ILE A 28 38.96 -6.00 32.21
N HIS A 29 39.99 -6.83 32.00
CA HIS A 29 39.89 -8.28 32.10
C HIS A 29 39.81 -8.75 33.55
N TYR A 30 40.53 -8.07 34.47
CA TYR A 30 40.43 -8.35 35.90
C TYR A 30 39.05 -7.96 36.45
N LYS A 31 38.55 -6.77 36.08
CA LYS A 31 37.23 -6.26 36.50
C LYS A 31 36.06 -7.14 36.03
N ARG A 32 36.08 -7.60 34.77
CA ARG A 32 35.05 -8.50 34.20
C ARG A 32 34.95 -9.83 34.96
N ARG A 33 36.09 -10.40 35.34
CA ARG A 33 36.18 -11.70 36.03
C ARG A 33 35.77 -11.60 37.50
N ALA A 34 36.30 -10.61 38.22
CA ALA A 34 36.06 -10.44 39.65
C ALA A 34 34.60 -10.12 40.00
N LEU A 35 33.87 -9.46 39.10
CA LEU A 35 32.47 -9.06 39.30
C LEU A 35 31.45 -10.01 38.64
N LYS A 36 31.89 -11.17 38.12
CA LYS A 36 31.03 -12.15 37.43
C LYS A 36 30.08 -11.53 36.39
N PHE A 37 30.57 -10.53 35.65
CA PHE A 37 29.76 -9.79 34.67
C PHE A 37 29.12 -10.71 33.62
N SER A 38 29.78 -11.81 33.25
CA SER A 38 29.26 -12.73 32.24
C SER A 38 27.97 -13.45 32.66
N GLU A 39 27.84 -13.86 33.94
CA GLU A 39 26.64 -14.55 34.45
C GLU A 39 25.48 -13.58 34.67
N LYS A 40 25.78 -12.37 35.16
CA LYS A 40 24.76 -11.35 35.47
C LYS A 40 24.09 -10.72 34.24
N TYR A 41 24.80 -10.68 33.10
CA TYR A 41 24.33 -10.06 31.85
C TYR A 41 23.90 -11.07 30.79
N ASP A 42 23.95 -12.37 31.10
CA ASP A 42 23.44 -13.43 30.23
C ASP A 42 21.91 -13.55 30.35
N PRO A 43 21.16 -13.44 29.23
CA PRO A 43 19.71 -13.63 29.24
C PRO A 43 19.24 -15.01 29.74
N LEU A 44 20.07 -16.05 29.61
CA LEU A 44 19.77 -17.41 30.07
C LEU A 44 20.35 -17.75 31.45
N GLU A 45 21.09 -16.83 32.10
CA GLU A 45 21.72 -17.02 33.41
C GLU A 45 22.57 -18.30 33.51
N GLY A 46 23.27 -18.66 32.43
CA GLY A 46 24.10 -19.86 32.35
C GLY A 46 23.39 -21.15 31.93
N ALA A 47 22.07 -21.13 31.69
CA ALA A 47 21.33 -22.30 31.21
C ALA A 47 21.54 -22.55 29.69
N PRO A 48 21.57 -23.82 29.24
CA PRO A 48 21.77 -24.15 27.82
C PRO A 48 20.55 -23.82 26.93
N MET A 49 19.35 -23.81 27.50
CA MET A 49 18.07 -23.56 26.84
C MET A 49 17.12 -22.81 27.77
N ALA A 50 16.15 -22.10 27.19
CA ALA A 50 15.09 -21.43 27.94
C ALA A 50 13.75 -21.44 27.19
N ARG A 51 12.68 -21.25 27.95
CA ARG A 51 11.33 -21.05 27.42
C ARG A 51 11.09 -19.54 27.25
N GLY A 52 10.34 -19.20 26.21
CA GLY A 52 9.92 -17.85 25.89
C GLY A 52 8.49 -17.82 25.37
N ILE A 53 7.88 -16.65 25.42
CA ILE A 53 6.60 -16.37 24.78
C ILE A 53 6.89 -15.44 23.60
N VAL A 54 6.33 -15.75 22.44
CA VAL A 54 6.44 -14.88 21.27
C VAL A 54 5.60 -13.63 21.54
N LEU A 55 6.24 -12.46 21.52
CA LEU A 55 5.56 -11.17 21.72
C LEU A 55 5.07 -10.58 20.41
N GLU A 56 5.97 -10.46 19.45
CA GLU A 56 5.75 -9.72 18.22
C GLU A 56 6.75 -10.17 17.18
N LYS A 57 6.36 -10.00 15.93
CA LYS A 57 7.14 -10.33 14.77
C LYS A 57 7.94 -9.09 14.28
N VAL A 58 9.27 -9.03 14.46
CA VAL A 58 10.10 -7.84 14.12
C VAL A 58 11.43 -8.14 13.41
N GLY A 59 11.73 -7.44 12.32
CA GLY A 59 13.04 -7.46 11.68
C GLY A 59 14.16 -6.89 12.57
N VAL A 60 15.33 -7.51 12.58
CA VAL A 60 16.51 -6.99 13.29
C VAL A 60 17.65 -6.78 12.32
N GLU A 61 18.13 -5.53 12.24
CA GLU A 61 19.25 -5.13 11.38
C GLU A 61 20.61 -5.63 11.87
N ALA A 62 21.55 -5.74 10.92
CA ALA A 62 22.92 -6.16 11.18
C ALA A 62 23.85 -4.99 11.58
N ARG A 63 24.89 -5.33 12.34
CA ARG A 63 26.01 -4.46 12.79
C ARG A 63 27.30 -4.78 12.03
N LYS A 64 27.21 -5.68 11.05
CA LYS A 64 28.30 -6.03 10.14
C LYS A 64 27.72 -6.10 8.72
N PRO A 65 28.46 -5.66 7.69
CA PRO A 65 27.96 -5.58 6.32
C PRO A 65 27.59 -6.95 5.72
N ASN A 66 28.03 -8.05 6.33
CA ASN A 66 28.02 -9.34 5.66
C ASN A 66 26.87 -10.28 6.07
N ALA A 67 25.83 -9.81 6.75
CA ALA A 67 25.39 -10.59 7.89
C ALA A 67 23.86 -10.71 8.16
N ALA A 68 23.04 -9.84 7.58
CA ALA A 68 21.58 -10.01 7.52
C ALA A 68 21.15 -10.52 6.13
N VAL A 69 19.89 -10.93 6.01
CA VAL A 69 19.25 -11.31 4.74
C VAL A 69 19.08 -10.01 3.91
N ARG A 70 19.74 -9.94 2.75
CA ARG A 70 20.07 -8.75 1.93
C ARG A 70 19.06 -8.53 0.80
N LYS A 71 17.76 -8.51 1.14
CA LYS A 71 16.66 -8.46 0.15
C LYS A 71 16.47 -7.04 -0.38
N CYS A 72 17.10 -6.71 -1.50
CA CYS A 72 17.00 -5.36 -2.04
C CYS A 72 16.80 -5.38 -3.56
N VAL A 73 16.15 -4.34 -4.08
CA VAL A 73 15.86 -4.13 -5.50
C VAL A 73 16.76 -3.05 -6.08
N THR A 74 16.85 -2.96 -7.42
CA THR A 74 17.65 -1.92 -8.06
C THR A 74 16.99 -0.53 -7.94
N PRO A 75 17.75 0.58 -7.95
CA PRO A 75 17.25 1.94 -7.77
C PRO A 75 16.17 2.37 -8.78
N ASP A 76 16.15 1.78 -9.97
CA ASP A 76 15.17 2.03 -11.03
C ASP A 76 13.83 1.30 -10.81
N THR A 77 13.74 0.45 -9.78
CA THR A 77 12.53 -0.35 -9.49
C THR A 77 11.38 0.55 -9.08
N LEU A 78 10.24 0.41 -9.75
CA LEU A 78 9.01 1.11 -9.43
C LEU A 78 8.34 0.46 -8.22
N ILE A 79 8.06 1.26 -7.20
CA ILE A 79 7.22 0.89 -6.06
C ILE A 79 5.91 1.67 -6.17
N ASN A 80 4.81 0.93 -6.10
CA ASN A 80 3.48 1.49 -6.17
C ASN A 80 3.13 2.23 -4.88
N LEU A 81 2.84 3.52 -5.00
CA LEU A 81 2.32 4.38 -3.94
C LEU A 81 0.81 4.14 -3.74
N THR A 82 0.10 4.07 -4.87
CA THR A 82 -1.31 3.71 -4.96
C THR A 82 -1.46 2.57 -5.98
N PRO A 83 -2.65 1.99 -6.16
CA PRO A 83 -2.93 1.07 -7.26
C PRO A 83 -2.47 1.59 -8.63
N ARG A 84 -2.52 2.90 -8.88
CA ARG A 84 -2.27 3.54 -10.20
C ARG A 84 -0.98 4.34 -10.27
N VAL A 85 -0.41 4.71 -9.14
CA VAL A 85 0.74 5.61 -9.07
C VAL A 85 1.93 4.86 -8.50
N ALA A 86 3.08 4.97 -9.15
CA ALA A 86 4.33 4.43 -8.65
C ALA A 86 5.46 5.45 -8.78
N THR A 87 6.52 5.24 -8.02
CA THR A 87 7.76 6.00 -8.12
C THR A 87 8.94 5.05 -8.10
N ARG A 88 10.08 5.47 -8.65
CA ARG A 88 11.31 4.69 -8.48
C ARG A 88 11.70 4.67 -7.01
N ILE A 89 12.13 3.53 -6.50
CA ILE A 89 12.50 3.37 -5.09
C ILE A 89 13.55 4.40 -4.65
N ILE A 90 14.49 4.77 -5.53
CA ILE A 90 15.50 5.80 -5.23
C ILE A 90 14.90 7.20 -4.99
N ASN A 91 13.76 7.50 -5.62
CA ASN A 91 13.07 8.78 -5.48
C ASN A 91 12.37 8.93 -4.12
N LEU A 92 12.28 7.85 -3.33
CA LEU A 92 11.80 7.92 -1.95
C LEU A 92 12.80 8.59 -1.01
N SER A 93 14.07 8.73 -1.44
CA SER A 93 15.11 9.39 -0.67
C SER A 93 14.69 10.82 -0.30
N GLY A 94 14.60 11.08 1.01
CA GLY A 94 14.22 12.38 1.56
C GLY A 94 12.72 12.58 1.81
N HIS A 95 11.86 11.71 1.26
CA HIS A 95 10.39 11.84 1.33
C HIS A 95 9.68 10.55 1.78
N TRP A 96 10.40 9.47 2.06
CA TRP A 96 9.80 8.15 2.37
C TRP A 96 8.83 8.15 3.57
N ARG A 97 8.94 9.10 4.49
CA ARG A 97 8.01 9.25 5.63
C ARG A 97 6.67 9.88 5.26
N ASP A 98 6.62 10.55 4.11
CA ASP A 98 5.46 11.31 3.65
C ASP A 98 4.69 10.55 2.55
N VAL A 99 5.05 9.29 2.29
CA VAL A 99 4.39 8.45 1.30
C VAL A 99 3.81 7.20 1.93
N THR A 100 2.75 6.70 1.33
CA THR A 100 2.27 5.33 1.52
C THR A 100 2.65 4.49 0.31
N ILE A 101 2.73 3.17 0.50
CA ILE A 101 2.88 2.20 -0.58
C ILE A 101 1.81 1.14 -0.49
N ILE A 102 1.55 0.42 -1.57
CA ILE A 102 0.59 -0.70 -1.55
C ILE A 102 1.25 -2.04 -1.22
N HIS A 103 0.52 -2.86 -0.46
CA HIS A 103 0.88 -4.23 -0.13
C HIS A 103 -0.28 -5.20 -0.36
N LEU A 104 0.03 -6.49 -0.38
CA LEU A 104 -0.94 -7.57 -0.30
C LEU A 104 -1.23 -7.93 1.16
N ASN A 105 -2.47 -7.72 1.61
CA ASN A 105 -2.98 -8.34 2.82
C ASN A 105 -3.07 -9.85 2.59
N ARG A 106 -2.37 -10.65 3.39
CA ARG A 106 -2.29 -12.11 3.12
C ARG A 106 -3.50 -12.88 3.62
N ASP A 107 -4.29 -12.28 4.51
CA ASP A 107 -5.40 -12.95 5.17
C ASP A 107 -6.65 -12.91 4.29
N ASP A 108 -7.01 -11.73 3.78
CA ASP A 108 -8.17 -11.54 2.90
C ASP A 108 -7.81 -11.36 1.42
N LYS A 109 -6.50 -11.24 1.10
CA LYS A 109 -5.96 -11.04 -0.24
C LYS A 109 -6.29 -9.67 -0.85
N SER A 110 -6.62 -8.67 -0.04
CA SER A 110 -6.82 -7.30 -0.51
C SER A 110 -5.48 -6.61 -0.85
N ILE A 111 -5.55 -5.56 -1.65
CA ILE A 111 -4.44 -4.61 -1.85
C ILE A 111 -4.75 -3.38 -1.02
N GLU A 112 -3.87 -3.05 -0.08
CA GLU A 112 -4.06 -1.97 0.91
C GLU A 112 -2.87 -1.02 0.90
N GLU A 113 -3.09 0.24 1.30
CA GLU A 113 -2.04 1.23 1.49
C GLU A 113 -1.42 1.09 2.90
N THR A 114 -0.10 1.26 3.02
CA THR A 114 0.63 1.20 4.30
C THR A 114 1.71 2.27 4.35
N GLY A 115 2.00 2.78 5.55
CA GLY A 115 3.14 3.64 5.81
C GLY A 115 4.47 2.88 5.79
N LEU A 116 5.56 3.63 5.82
CA LEU A 116 6.91 3.10 5.88
C LEU A 116 7.53 3.34 7.26
N VAL A 117 8.17 2.31 7.80
CA VAL A 117 8.97 2.35 9.03
C VAL A 117 10.42 2.71 8.72
N ASP A 118 10.92 2.24 7.57
CA ASP A 118 12.32 2.42 7.21
C ASP A 118 12.56 2.41 5.68
N PHE A 119 13.65 3.04 5.27
CA PHE A 119 14.12 3.11 3.89
C PHE A 119 15.66 3.09 3.88
N PHE A 120 16.25 2.07 3.28
CA PHE A 120 17.68 1.81 3.37
C PHE A 120 18.25 1.28 2.06
N HIS A 121 19.58 1.17 2.03
CA HIS A 121 20.31 0.60 0.91
C HIS A 121 21.45 -0.30 1.39
N ILE A 122 21.92 -1.18 0.51
CA ILE A 122 23.10 -2.03 0.71
C ILE A 122 24.14 -1.76 -0.38
N GLU A 123 25.42 -1.84 -0.03
CA GLU A 123 26.56 -1.62 -0.94
C GLU A 123 26.92 -2.90 -1.72
N PRO A 124 27.64 -2.82 -2.87
CA PRO A 124 28.03 -3.98 -3.68
C PRO A 124 28.73 -5.13 -2.94
N GLU A 125 29.57 -4.83 -1.96
CA GLU A 125 30.21 -5.84 -1.12
C GLU A 125 29.19 -6.65 -0.31
N GLU A 126 28.06 -6.02 0.03
CA GLU A 126 26.96 -6.57 0.81
C GLU A 126 25.97 -7.38 -0.01
N PHE A 127 26.18 -7.64 -1.31
CA PHE A 127 25.39 -8.64 -2.04
C PHE A 127 26.25 -9.53 -2.96
N LYS A 128 27.57 -9.50 -2.76
CA LYS A 128 28.52 -10.26 -3.57
C LYS A 128 28.34 -11.78 -3.53
N GLU A 129 27.93 -12.33 -2.38
CA GLU A 129 27.73 -13.78 -2.22
C GLU A 129 26.41 -14.26 -2.84
N ASP A 130 25.33 -13.52 -2.61
CA ASP A 130 24.02 -13.84 -3.18
C ASP A 130 23.91 -13.49 -4.66
N GLY A 131 24.70 -12.52 -5.13
CA GLY A 131 24.65 -12.00 -6.48
C GLY A 131 23.39 -11.15 -6.73
N VAL A 132 23.30 -10.63 -7.95
CA VAL A 132 22.13 -9.89 -8.43
C VAL A 132 21.55 -10.67 -9.60
N TYR A 133 20.23 -10.80 -9.64
CA TYR A 133 19.53 -11.57 -10.64
C TYR A 133 18.46 -10.72 -11.31
N GLU A 134 18.27 -10.98 -12.59
CA GLU A 134 17.20 -10.44 -13.39
C GLU A 134 16.14 -11.52 -13.61
N LEU A 135 14.93 -11.25 -13.15
CA LEU A 135 13.71 -12.03 -13.41
C LEU A 135 12.96 -11.43 -14.59
N ARG A 136 12.56 -12.25 -15.56
CA ARG A 136 11.67 -11.84 -16.65
C ARG A 136 10.50 -12.81 -16.78
N THR A 137 9.30 -12.27 -16.91
CA THR A 137 8.11 -13.07 -17.22
C THR A 137 7.81 -13.10 -18.71
N THR A 138 7.02 -14.09 -19.13
CA THR A 138 6.62 -14.33 -20.51
C THR A 138 5.92 -13.11 -21.11
N TYR A 139 5.14 -12.38 -20.31
CA TYR A 139 4.41 -11.19 -20.75
C TYR A 139 5.18 -9.88 -20.52
N GLY A 140 6.48 -9.95 -20.24
CA GLY A 140 7.40 -8.81 -20.31
C GLY A 140 7.60 -8.04 -19.01
N ARG A 141 7.17 -8.56 -17.85
CA ARG A 141 7.52 -7.97 -16.55
C ARG A 141 8.96 -8.29 -16.21
N ARG A 142 9.60 -7.38 -15.48
CA ARG A 142 11.02 -7.46 -15.16
C ARG A 142 11.32 -6.94 -13.76
N LEU A 143 12.11 -7.70 -13.01
CA LEU A 143 12.64 -7.29 -11.72
C LEU A 143 14.14 -7.59 -11.67
N ILE A 144 14.95 -6.64 -11.20
CA ILE A 144 16.33 -6.91 -10.81
C ILE A 144 16.41 -6.75 -9.30
N ALA A 145 16.92 -7.79 -8.63
CA ALA A 145 17.07 -7.77 -7.18
C ALA A 145 18.23 -8.66 -6.75
N SER A 146 18.58 -8.58 -5.47
CA SER A 146 19.51 -9.51 -4.84
C SER A 146 19.03 -10.97 -5.00
N GLY A 147 19.97 -11.92 -5.05
CA GLY A 147 19.63 -13.33 -5.23
C GLY A 147 18.75 -13.91 -4.12
N ASP A 148 18.79 -13.35 -2.91
CA ASP A 148 17.97 -13.75 -1.76
C ASP A 148 16.62 -13.01 -1.66
N HIS A 149 16.33 -12.10 -2.60
CA HIS A 149 15.08 -11.35 -2.65
C HIS A 149 13.88 -12.30 -2.82
N PRO A 150 12.82 -12.20 -1.98
CA PRO A 150 11.74 -13.17 -1.96
C PRO A 150 10.75 -12.93 -3.10
N ILE A 151 10.48 -13.99 -3.87
CA ILE A 151 9.52 -13.98 -4.97
C ILE A 151 8.36 -14.91 -4.61
N TYR A 152 7.13 -14.40 -4.76
CA TYR A 152 5.92 -15.17 -4.53
C TYR A 152 5.64 -16.08 -5.72
N THR A 153 5.80 -17.40 -5.52
CA THR A 153 5.61 -18.41 -6.56
C THR A 153 4.51 -19.41 -6.22
N GLY A 154 4.09 -20.20 -7.21
CA GLY A 154 3.16 -21.33 -6.98
C GLY A 154 3.72 -22.41 -6.04
N ARG A 155 5.02 -22.40 -5.74
CA ARG A 155 5.70 -23.30 -4.79
C ARG A 155 5.88 -22.67 -3.40
N GLY A 156 5.35 -21.47 -3.19
CA GLY A 156 5.57 -20.65 -2.01
C GLY A 156 6.49 -19.47 -2.29
N VAL A 157 6.85 -18.73 -1.24
CA VAL A 157 7.80 -17.61 -1.33
C VAL A 157 9.21 -18.17 -1.32
N ILE A 158 9.96 -18.01 -2.41
CA ILE A 158 11.33 -18.53 -2.56
C ILE A 158 12.31 -17.42 -2.96
N PRO A 159 13.62 -17.56 -2.68
CA PRO A 159 14.65 -16.63 -3.14
C PRO A 159 14.69 -16.50 -4.67
N LEU A 160 14.97 -15.30 -5.17
CA LEU A 160 15.05 -15.01 -6.61
C LEU A 160 16.04 -15.91 -7.35
N LYS A 161 17.22 -16.18 -6.76
CA LYS A 161 18.23 -17.08 -7.35
C LYS A 161 17.76 -18.52 -7.52
N ASP A 162 16.72 -18.94 -6.79
CA ASP A 162 16.15 -20.28 -6.82
C ASP A 162 14.91 -20.39 -7.73
N VAL A 163 14.44 -19.26 -8.28
CA VAL A 163 13.37 -19.20 -9.29
C VAL A 163 13.91 -19.72 -10.62
N LYS A 164 13.09 -20.51 -11.31
CA LYS A 164 13.48 -21.17 -12.57
C LYS A 164 12.50 -20.79 -13.70
N PRO A 165 12.97 -20.75 -14.96
CA PRO A 165 12.07 -20.69 -16.11
C PRO A 165 10.98 -21.77 -16.04
N GLY A 166 9.74 -21.38 -16.30
CA GLY A 166 8.56 -22.21 -16.16
C GLY A 166 7.88 -22.15 -14.78
N ASP A 167 8.50 -21.57 -13.76
CA ASP A 167 7.79 -21.28 -12.50
C ASP A 167 6.68 -20.26 -12.72
N TYR A 168 5.61 -20.37 -11.91
CA TYR A 168 4.56 -19.36 -11.84
C TYR A 168 4.88 -18.35 -10.74
N VAL A 169 4.80 -17.07 -11.07
CA VAL A 169 5.00 -15.93 -10.14
C VAL A 169 3.74 -15.09 -10.07
N VAL A 170 3.44 -14.57 -8.87
CA VAL A 170 2.31 -13.67 -8.66
C VAL A 170 2.68 -12.27 -9.12
N VAL A 171 1.84 -11.68 -9.96
CA VAL A 171 2.05 -10.32 -10.47
C VAL A 171 0.80 -9.46 -10.31
N TYR A 172 1.01 -8.17 -10.08
CA TYR A 172 0.01 -7.12 -10.10
C TYR A 172 -0.06 -6.52 -11.50
N PRO A 173 -1.20 -6.65 -12.22
CA PRO A 173 -1.23 -6.27 -13.62
C PRO A 173 -1.12 -4.79 -13.97
N ARG A 174 -1.57 -3.89 -13.10
CA ARG A 174 -1.72 -2.46 -13.42
C ARG A 174 -0.47 -1.82 -14.01
N GLU A 175 -0.66 -0.94 -14.98
CA GLU A 175 0.38 -0.03 -15.46
C GLU A 175 0.40 1.23 -14.59
N PRO A 176 1.43 1.43 -13.74
CA PRO A 176 1.49 2.61 -12.91
C PRO A 176 1.94 3.85 -13.69
N ILE A 177 1.48 5.00 -13.24
CA ILE A 177 1.88 6.34 -13.68
C ILE A 177 2.93 6.88 -12.70
N ASP A 178 3.93 7.60 -13.22
CA ASP A 178 4.99 8.19 -12.42
C ASP A 178 4.45 9.29 -11.48
N ALA A 179 4.87 9.25 -10.22
CA ALA A 179 4.43 10.15 -9.14
C ALA A 179 5.03 11.56 -9.26
N ALA A 180 4.70 12.28 -10.33
CA ALA A 180 5.22 13.61 -10.60
C ALA A 180 4.78 14.65 -9.56
N SER A 181 3.65 14.46 -8.87
CA SER A 181 3.15 15.40 -7.87
C SER A 181 4.04 15.53 -6.65
N LEU A 182 4.85 14.52 -6.30
CA LEU A 182 5.73 14.52 -5.14
C LEU A 182 6.66 15.74 -5.09
N ASN A 183 7.07 16.24 -6.26
CA ASN A 183 7.97 17.39 -6.38
C ASN A 183 7.28 18.68 -6.85
N ASP A 184 5.94 18.68 -6.96
CA ASP A 184 5.18 19.81 -7.49
C ASP A 184 4.65 20.71 -6.38
N ASN A 185 5.34 21.83 -6.17
CA ASN A 185 5.00 22.81 -5.13
C ASN A 185 3.98 23.86 -5.55
N ARG A 186 3.33 23.75 -6.73
CA ARG A 186 2.27 24.67 -7.13
C ARG A 186 1.10 24.57 -6.14
N VAL A 187 0.54 25.72 -5.79
CA VAL A 187 -0.57 25.84 -4.83
C VAL A 187 -1.89 25.61 -5.55
N ILE A 188 -2.71 24.73 -4.99
CA ILE A 188 -4.06 24.39 -5.45
C ILE A 188 -5.10 25.27 -4.76
N LEU A 189 -4.95 25.45 -3.45
CA LEU A 189 -5.94 26.16 -2.63
C LEU A 189 -5.25 27.03 -1.58
N THR A 190 -5.68 28.28 -1.49
CA THR A 190 -5.22 29.24 -0.48
C THR A 190 -6.24 29.39 0.64
N GLU A 191 -5.80 29.96 1.77
CA GLU A 191 -6.73 30.29 2.87
C GLU A 191 -7.84 31.24 2.41
N GLU A 192 -7.56 32.18 1.49
CA GLU A 192 -8.56 33.11 0.96
C GLU A 192 -9.65 32.42 0.13
N ASP A 193 -9.31 31.32 -0.55
CA ASP A 193 -10.28 30.51 -1.28
C ASP A 193 -11.18 29.73 -0.32
N VAL A 194 -10.61 29.18 0.74
CA VAL A 194 -11.35 28.51 1.82
C VAL A 194 -12.32 29.47 2.49
N LYS A 195 -11.87 30.68 2.86
CA LYS A 195 -12.71 31.70 3.52
C LYS A 195 -13.97 32.02 2.72
N LYS A 196 -13.88 32.05 1.38
CA LYS A 196 -15.04 32.27 0.49
C LYS A 196 -16.00 31.08 0.43
N ALA A 197 -15.52 29.88 0.76
CA ALA A 197 -16.32 28.66 0.71
C ALA A 197 -17.07 28.38 2.03
N VAL A 198 -16.66 28.98 3.15
CA VAL A 198 -17.28 28.76 4.48
C VAL A 198 -18.80 29.06 4.42
N PRO A 199 -19.66 28.23 5.04
CA PRO A 199 -21.08 28.54 5.15
C PRO A 199 -21.34 29.87 5.89
N PRO A 200 -22.37 30.66 5.53
CA PRO A 200 -22.54 32.04 6.01
C PRO A 200 -22.52 32.25 7.53
N ASN A 201 -22.94 31.26 8.33
CA ASN A 201 -23.02 31.36 9.79
C ASN A 201 -21.97 30.53 10.53
N SER A 202 -20.98 29.99 9.82
CA SER A 202 -19.91 29.19 10.43
C SER A 202 -18.70 30.05 10.80
N ASN A 203 -17.94 29.62 11.80
CA ASN A 203 -16.73 30.31 12.23
C ASN A 203 -15.59 30.10 11.21
N VAL A 204 -15.28 31.15 10.46
CA VAL A 204 -14.27 31.13 9.39
C VAL A 204 -12.87 30.80 9.94
N ASP A 205 -12.48 31.43 11.05
CA ASP A 205 -11.14 31.27 11.61
C ASP A 205 -10.93 29.85 12.13
N GLU A 206 -11.94 29.27 12.78
CA GLU A 206 -11.91 27.88 13.26
C GLU A 206 -11.76 26.88 12.11
N VAL A 207 -12.45 27.09 10.98
CA VAL A 207 -12.32 26.22 9.80
C VAL A 207 -10.92 26.31 9.22
N VAL A 208 -10.37 27.52 9.06
CA VAL A 208 -9.03 27.73 8.51
C VAL A 208 -7.96 27.14 9.44
N ASP A 209 -8.05 27.40 10.74
CA ASP A 209 -7.12 26.87 11.74
C ASP A 209 -7.13 25.35 11.75
N ARG A 210 -8.31 24.73 11.69
CA ARG A 210 -8.42 23.26 11.64
C ARG A 210 -7.80 22.68 10.37
N LEU A 211 -7.99 23.31 9.21
CA LEU A 211 -7.35 22.85 7.97
C LEU A 211 -5.82 23.01 8.02
N ARG A 212 -5.30 24.02 8.75
CA ARG A 212 -3.87 24.17 8.99
C ARG A 212 -3.31 23.06 9.88
N GLU A 213 -4.03 22.71 10.96
CA GLU A 213 -3.67 21.60 11.84
C GLU A 213 -3.63 20.25 11.11
N LEU A 214 -4.51 20.07 10.13
CA LEU A 214 -4.55 18.87 9.28
C LEU A 214 -3.51 18.90 8.14
N GLU A 215 -2.65 19.93 8.08
CA GLU A 215 -1.66 20.13 7.01
C GLU A 215 -2.29 20.24 5.62
N LEU A 216 -3.54 20.72 5.53
CA LEU A 216 -4.27 20.89 4.27
C LEU A 216 -4.20 22.32 3.74
N MET A 217 -3.52 23.25 4.43
CA MET A 217 -3.40 24.66 4.01
C MET A 217 -1.96 25.21 4.12
N PRO A 218 -1.46 25.93 3.10
CA PRO A 218 -2.01 25.98 1.73
C PRO A 218 -1.92 24.60 1.08
N LEU A 219 -2.94 24.20 0.33
CA LEU A 219 -2.94 22.91 -0.36
C LEU A 219 -2.05 22.99 -1.60
N LYS A 220 -1.14 22.03 -1.78
CA LYS A 220 -0.21 21.92 -2.92
C LYS A 220 -0.30 20.54 -3.55
N TYR A 221 0.18 20.38 -4.79
CA TYR A 221 0.27 19.04 -5.41
C TYR A 221 1.25 18.10 -4.69
N SER A 222 2.28 18.63 -4.03
CA SER A 222 3.23 17.86 -3.21
C SER A 222 2.69 17.41 -1.85
N ASN A 223 1.43 17.72 -1.53
CA ASN A 223 0.82 17.28 -0.29
C ASN A 223 0.64 15.75 -0.29
N LYS A 224 1.02 15.08 0.81
CA LYS A 224 0.91 13.63 1.00
C LYS A 224 -0.49 13.05 0.75
N ASN A 225 -1.53 13.88 0.87
CA ASN A 225 -2.93 13.50 0.70
C ASN A 225 -3.53 13.91 -0.65
N ILE A 226 -2.74 14.42 -1.60
CA ILE A 226 -3.28 14.93 -2.88
C ILE A 226 -4.06 13.86 -3.65
N HIS A 227 -3.58 12.62 -3.68
CA HIS A 227 -4.23 11.51 -4.38
C HIS A 227 -5.58 11.18 -3.73
N ARG A 228 -5.65 11.14 -2.39
CA ARG A 228 -6.91 10.95 -1.64
C ARG A 228 -7.91 12.06 -1.89
N ILE A 229 -7.46 13.31 -1.86
CA ILE A 229 -8.31 14.49 -2.14
C ILE A 229 -8.85 14.43 -3.57
N ALA A 230 -8.02 14.08 -4.54
CA ALA A 230 -8.42 13.91 -5.93
C ALA A 230 -9.49 12.81 -6.07
N ARG A 231 -9.30 11.66 -5.41
CA ARG A 231 -10.32 10.59 -5.37
C ARG A 231 -11.64 11.07 -4.78
N LEU A 232 -11.62 11.71 -3.61
CA LEU A 232 -12.85 12.19 -2.95
C LEU A 232 -13.61 13.21 -3.79
N VAL A 233 -12.90 14.14 -4.44
CA VAL A 233 -13.52 15.11 -5.37
C VAL A 233 -14.11 14.40 -6.58
N GLY A 234 -13.38 13.44 -7.17
CA GLY A 234 -13.89 12.62 -8.27
C GLY A 234 -15.15 11.84 -7.89
N ARG A 235 -15.15 11.20 -6.71
CA ARG A 235 -16.30 10.49 -6.16
C ARG A 235 -17.50 11.40 -5.97
N LEU A 236 -17.30 12.59 -5.41
CA LEU A 236 -18.37 13.54 -5.16
C LEU A 236 -18.91 14.17 -6.45
N LEU A 237 -18.15 14.17 -7.55
CA LEU A 237 -18.68 14.60 -8.85
C LEU A 237 -19.46 13.49 -9.56
N SER A 238 -19.17 12.22 -9.29
CA SER A 238 -19.91 11.08 -9.86
C SER A 238 -21.17 10.76 -9.07
N SER A 239 -21.03 10.47 -7.78
CA SER A 239 -22.11 10.14 -6.83
C SER A 239 -21.94 10.94 -5.53
N GLY A 240 -22.77 10.76 -4.51
CA GLY A 240 -22.70 11.53 -3.27
C GLY A 240 -23.22 12.96 -3.37
N SER A 241 -23.11 13.72 -2.27
CA SER A 241 -23.63 15.09 -2.22
C SER A 241 -22.92 15.97 -1.19
N LEU A 242 -22.90 17.27 -1.49
CA LEU A 242 -22.51 18.32 -0.57
C LEU A 242 -23.74 19.15 -0.24
N SER A 243 -24.02 19.35 1.03
CA SER A 243 -25.16 20.18 1.49
C SER A 243 -24.79 20.89 2.79
N TYR A 244 -25.52 21.93 3.14
CA TYR A 244 -25.37 22.56 4.45
C TYR A 244 -26.74 23.03 4.95
N SER A 245 -26.95 22.91 6.26
CA SER A 245 -28.02 23.61 6.97
C SER A 245 -27.50 24.96 7.48
N GLU A 246 -28.31 25.73 8.20
CA GLU A 246 -27.96 27.11 8.61
C GLU A 246 -26.54 27.27 9.15
N ASN A 247 -25.98 26.29 9.87
CA ASN A 247 -24.63 26.37 10.47
C ASN A 247 -23.72 25.15 10.21
N GLU A 248 -24.22 24.08 9.60
CA GLU A 248 -23.54 22.77 9.58
C GLU A 248 -23.37 22.24 8.16
N GLY A 249 -22.12 22.07 7.74
CA GLY A 249 -21.77 21.45 6.47
C GLY A 249 -21.83 19.93 6.56
N ARG A 250 -22.44 19.32 5.55
CA ARG A 250 -22.65 17.87 5.44
C ARG A 250 -22.11 17.35 4.11
N VAL A 251 -21.38 16.24 4.21
CA VAL A 251 -20.84 15.48 3.09
C VAL A 251 -21.44 14.08 3.12
N ILE A 252 -21.98 13.62 1.99
CA ILE A 252 -22.62 12.31 1.88
C ILE A 252 -21.96 11.52 0.76
N PHE A 253 -21.61 10.27 1.06
CA PHE A 253 -21.16 9.28 0.09
C PHE A 253 -22.11 8.08 0.15
N ASP A 254 -22.68 7.70 -0.98
CA ASP A 254 -23.49 6.48 -1.15
C ASP A 254 -22.72 5.44 -1.96
N GLY A 255 -23.00 4.15 -1.79
CA GLY A 255 -22.33 3.08 -2.53
C GLY A 255 -22.53 1.68 -1.95
N GLU A 256 -21.77 0.72 -2.47
CA GLU A 256 -21.60 -0.61 -1.86
C GLU A 256 -20.73 -0.49 -0.59
N LEU A 257 -20.83 -1.47 0.30
CA LEU A 257 -20.16 -1.41 1.61
C LEU A 257 -18.64 -1.33 1.46
N GLU A 258 -18.05 -2.19 0.63
CA GLU A 258 -16.61 -2.28 0.43
C GLU A 258 -16.04 -1.00 -0.20
N ASP A 259 -16.79 -0.38 -1.12
CA ASP A 259 -16.41 0.89 -1.74
C ASP A 259 -16.43 2.04 -0.73
N LEU A 260 -17.38 2.02 0.21
CA LEU A 260 -17.47 3.00 1.29
C LEU A 260 -16.42 2.78 2.38
N GLU A 261 -15.92 1.56 2.58
CA GLU A 261 -14.78 1.30 3.47
C GLU A 261 -13.51 1.99 2.95
N GLU A 262 -13.26 1.96 1.63
CA GLU A 262 -12.16 2.72 1.00
C GLU A 262 -12.32 4.24 1.20
N VAL A 263 -13.55 4.76 1.01
CA VAL A 263 -13.85 6.18 1.27
C VAL A 263 -13.64 6.53 2.75
N ALA A 264 -14.09 5.67 3.66
CA ALA A 264 -13.92 5.87 5.09
C ALA A 264 -12.45 5.89 5.50
N HIS A 265 -11.64 4.99 4.93
CA HIS A 265 -10.20 4.96 5.14
C HIS A 265 -9.54 6.29 4.71
N ASP A 266 -9.83 6.77 3.49
CA ASP A 266 -9.29 8.04 3.00
C ASP A 266 -9.72 9.24 3.87
N LEU A 267 -10.95 9.23 4.40
CA LEU A 267 -11.42 10.27 5.32
C LEU A 267 -10.70 10.23 6.67
N VAL A 268 -10.44 9.04 7.21
CA VAL A 268 -9.71 8.85 8.48
C VAL A 268 -8.25 9.29 8.33
N GLU A 269 -7.60 8.93 7.22
CA GLU A 269 -6.22 9.36 6.89
C GLU A 269 -6.11 10.88 6.72
N LEU A 270 -7.17 11.54 6.24
CA LEU A 270 -7.27 12.99 6.19
C LEU A 270 -7.55 13.64 7.56
N GLY A 271 -7.74 12.84 8.62
CA GLY A 271 -8.02 13.31 9.98
C GLY A 271 -9.49 13.62 10.25
N PHE A 272 -10.42 13.11 9.44
CA PHE A 272 -11.86 13.26 9.64
C PHE A 272 -12.48 11.99 10.24
N ARG A 273 -13.35 12.19 11.22
CA ARG A 273 -14.03 11.08 11.91
C ARG A 273 -15.24 10.60 11.10
N VAL A 274 -15.33 9.29 10.91
CA VAL A 274 -16.50 8.62 10.30
C VAL A 274 -17.31 7.95 11.40
N LEU A 275 -18.58 8.34 11.57
CA LEU A 275 -19.40 7.94 12.72
C LEU A 275 -20.30 6.72 12.45
N LYS A 276 -20.69 6.45 11.19
CA LYS A 276 -21.41 5.23 10.80
C LYS A 276 -21.57 5.06 9.29
N VAL A 277 -21.55 3.83 8.81
CA VAL A 277 -22.16 3.44 7.51
C VAL A 277 -23.62 3.06 7.78
N GLY A 278 -24.57 3.82 7.24
CA GLY A 278 -25.99 3.51 7.30
C GLY A 278 -26.43 2.58 6.16
N GLU A 279 -27.45 1.75 6.38
CA GLU A 279 -28.07 0.88 5.36
C GLU A 279 -29.40 1.49 4.92
N TYR A 280 -29.61 1.63 3.62
CA TYR A 280 -30.89 1.94 2.99
C TYR A 280 -31.25 0.83 2.01
N GLY A 281 -32.37 0.16 2.26
CA GLY A 281 -32.89 -0.90 1.39
C GLY A 281 -33.98 -0.35 0.48
N GLU A 282 -33.85 -0.64 -0.81
CA GLU A 282 -34.84 -0.43 -1.88
C GLU A 282 -34.79 0.94 -2.59
N GLY A 283 -34.34 0.89 -3.85
CA GLY A 283 -34.55 1.94 -4.86
C GLY A 283 -35.50 1.42 -5.94
N SER A 284 -36.20 2.31 -6.64
CA SER A 284 -37.04 1.92 -7.78
C SER A 284 -36.68 2.74 -9.01
N ILE A 285 -36.53 2.06 -10.15
CA ILE A 285 -36.33 2.69 -11.46
C ILE A 285 -37.61 2.51 -12.26
N THR A 286 -38.16 3.60 -12.79
CA THR A 286 -39.25 3.51 -13.76
C THR A 286 -38.64 3.32 -15.15
N LEU A 287 -38.87 2.16 -15.75
CA LEU A 287 -38.45 1.85 -17.11
C LEU A 287 -39.30 2.65 -18.11
N GLY A 288 -38.75 2.94 -19.28
CA GLY A 288 -39.40 3.77 -20.32
C GLY A 288 -40.73 3.24 -20.87
N ASN A 289 -41.15 2.03 -20.46
CA ASN A 289 -42.46 1.44 -20.75
C ASN A 289 -43.49 1.63 -19.61
N GLY A 290 -43.15 2.42 -18.58
CA GLY A 290 -44.00 2.66 -17.42
C GLY A 290 -43.97 1.57 -16.33
N LEU A 291 -43.14 0.53 -16.48
CA LEU A 291 -42.93 -0.47 -15.43
C LEU A 291 -41.91 0.01 -14.40
N THR A 292 -42.29 0.01 -13.13
CA THR A 292 -41.37 0.27 -12.02
C THR A 292 -40.60 -1.00 -11.68
N GLN A 293 -39.30 -1.04 -11.99
CA GLN A 293 -38.39 -2.07 -11.51
C GLN A 293 -37.95 -1.70 -10.09
N VAL A 294 -38.38 -2.48 -9.10
CA VAL A 294 -37.86 -2.39 -7.73
C VAL A 294 -36.47 -3.02 -7.73
N ILE A 295 -35.44 -2.20 -7.55
CA ILE A 295 -34.08 -2.67 -7.28
C ILE A 295 -34.03 -3.02 -5.79
N ARG A 296 -34.17 -4.32 -5.51
CA ARG A 296 -33.85 -4.90 -4.21
C ARG A 296 -32.33 -4.97 -4.06
N GLY A 297 -31.72 -3.83 -3.78
CA GLY A 297 -30.33 -3.69 -3.37
C GLY A 297 -30.26 -3.17 -1.93
N LYS A 298 -29.24 -3.60 -1.19
CA LYS A 298 -28.80 -2.92 0.03
C LYS A 298 -27.81 -1.86 -0.41
N SER A 299 -28.17 -0.59 -0.29
CA SER A 299 -27.22 0.51 -0.54
C SER A 299 -26.78 1.09 0.79
N TYR A 300 -25.52 1.45 0.88
CA TYR A 300 -24.92 1.98 2.08
C TYR A 300 -24.65 3.48 1.93
N VAL A 301 -24.53 4.18 3.06
CA VAL A 301 -24.23 5.62 3.07
C VAL A 301 -23.31 6.00 4.20
N ILE A 302 -22.31 6.83 3.91
CA ILE A 302 -21.52 7.57 4.89
C ILE A 302 -22.02 9.01 4.92
N ILE A 303 -22.37 9.48 6.11
CA ILE A 303 -22.70 10.88 6.37
C ILE A 303 -21.62 11.46 7.28
N VAL A 304 -20.98 12.53 6.82
CA VAL A 304 -19.98 13.28 7.57
C VAL A 304 -20.51 14.68 7.82
N ASP A 305 -20.94 14.93 9.05
CA ASP A 305 -21.31 16.26 9.54
C ASP A 305 -20.01 16.98 9.97
N SER A 306 -19.37 17.65 9.01
CA SER A 306 -18.13 18.40 9.22
C SER A 306 -18.10 19.62 8.31
N THR A 307 -18.29 20.79 8.91
CA THR A 307 -18.14 22.08 8.21
C THR A 307 -16.74 22.25 7.63
N VAL A 308 -15.71 21.70 8.27
CA VAL A 308 -14.32 21.76 7.80
C VAL A 308 -14.14 20.98 6.49
N LEU A 309 -14.56 19.70 6.47
CA LEU A 309 -14.49 18.87 5.27
C LEU A 309 -15.38 19.42 4.15
N PHE A 310 -16.62 19.81 4.49
CA PHE A 310 -17.54 20.46 3.56
C PHE A 310 -16.89 21.67 2.89
N THR A 311 -16.28 22.56 3.68
CA THR A 311 -15.67 23.80 3.18
C THR A 311 -14.50 23.49 2.26
N LEU A 312 -13.64 22.54 2.63
CA LEU A 312 -12.53 22.08 1.79
C LEU A 312 -13.02 21.61 0.41
N LEU A 313 -14.00 20.70 0.39
CA LEU A 313 -14.52 20.11 -0.85
C LEU A 313 -15.25 21.14 -1.72
N LYS A 314 -16.02 22.04 -1.10
CA LYS A 314 -16.65 23.16 -1.81
C LYS A 314 -15.61 24.08 -2.42
N ALA A 315 -14.54 24.41 -1.68
CA ALA A 315 -13.45 25.26 -2.16
C ALA A 315 -12.67 24.59 -3.31
N LEU A 316 -12.59 23.24 -3.31
CA LEU A 316 -12.01 22.45 -4.40
C LEU A 316 -12.91 22.32 -5.64
N GLY A 317 -14.09 22.93 -5.64
CA GLY A 317 -15.00 22.99 -6.78
C GLY A 317 -16.10 21.94 -6.81
N VAL A 318 -16.34 21.22 -5.71
CA VAL A 318 -17.49 20.30 -5.62
C VAL A 318 -18.79 21.11 -5.53
N PRO A 319 -19.77 20.88 -6.42
CA PRO A 319 -21.05 21.57 -6.40
C PRO A 319 -21.86 21.25 -5.14
N VAL A 320 -22.57 22.25 -4.62
CA VAL A 320 -23.47 22.10 -3.47
C VAL A 320 -24.90 21.89 -3.96
N GLY A 321 -25.60 20.91 -3.40
CA GLY A 321 -26.99 20.57 -3.76
C GLY A 321 -27.10 19.65 -4.98
N ASP A 322 -28.27 19.68 -5.63
CA ASP A 322 -28.58 18.78 -6.74
C ASP A 322 -27.78 19.11 -8.00
N LYS A 323 -26.97 18.15 -8.45
CA LYS A 323 -26.09 18.27 -9.61
C LYS A 323 -26.86 18.32 -10.93
N VAL A 324 -28.07 17.78 -11.00
CA VAL A 324 -28.88 17.73 -12.24
C VAL A 324 -29.37 19.12 -12.63
N THR A 325 -29.65 19.97 -11.64
CA THR A 325 -30.23 21.32 -11.77
C THR A 325 -29.20 22.45 -11.80
N GLN A 326 -27.89 22.14 -11.83
CA GLN A 326 -26.83 23.15 -11.85
C GLN A 326 -25.74 22.85 -12.89
N GLY A 327 -25.07 23.91 -13.36
CA GLY A 327 -23.92 23.83 -14.26
C GLY A 327 -22.62 23.77 -13.49
N PHE A 328 -21.74 22.84 -13.84
CA PHE A 328 -20.37 22.80 -13.33
C PHE A 328 -19.45 22.20 -14.38
N ARG A 329 -18.15 22.34 -14.15
CA ARG A 329 -17.05 21.83 -15.00
C ARG A 329 -16.13 20.97 -14.12
N VAL A 330 -15.18 20.28 -14.74
CA VAL A 330 -14.09 19.67 -13.96
C VAL A 330 -13.30 20.81 -13.29
N PRO A 331 -12.95 20.72 -12.00
CA PRO A 331 -12.19 21.78 -11.33
C PRO A 331 -10.88 22.10 -12.06
N GLY A 332 -10.55 23.39 -12.17
CA GLY A 332 -9.38 23.84 -12.94
C GLY A 332 -8.06 23.24 -12.43
N TRP A 333 -7.92 23.09 -11.11
CA TRP A 333 -6.76 22.44 -10.53
C TRP A 333 -6.61 20.98 -11.00
N VAL A 334 -7.70 20.23 -11.19
CA VAL A 334 -7.61 18.87 -11.75
C VAL A 334 -7.15 18.91 -13.21
N MET A 335 -7.68 19.85 -14.01
CA MET A 335 -7.29 20.00 -15.42
C MET A 335 -5.81 20.37 -15.59
N GLU A 336 -5.21 21.07 -14.62
CA GLU A 336 -3.81 21.52 -14.62
C GLU A 336 -2.85 20.60 -13.84
N ALA A 337 -3.40 19.55 -13.22
CA ALA A 337 -2.65 18.68 -12.34
C ALA A 337 -1.66 17.78 -13.10
N PRO A 338 -0.60 17.30 -12.41
CA PRO A 338 0.20 16.18 -12.89
C PRO A 338 -0.65 14.92 -13.17
N LEU A 339 -0.17 14.03 -14.05
CA LEU A 339 -0.93 12.86 -14.52
C LEU A 339 -1.34 11.90 -13.39
N ASP A 340 -0.50 11.76 -12.37
CA ASP A 340 -0.78 10.93 -11.19
C ASP A 340 -1.91 11.48 -10.31
N VAL A 341 -2.13 12.78 -10.30
CA VAL A 341 -3.30 13.39 -9.63
C VAL A 341 -4.54 13.27 -10.50
N LYS A 342 -4.40 13.50 -11.82
CA LYS A 342 -5.50 13.35 -12.79
C LYS A 342 -6.07 11.94 -12.80
N VAL A 343 -5.22 10.91 -12.74
CA VAL A 343 -5.67 9.52 -12.79
C VAL A 343 -6.49 9.14 -11.55
N GLU A 344 -6.12 9.62 -10.37
CA GLU A 344 -6.84 9.32 -9.12
C GLU A 344 -8.23 9.99 -9.11
N PHE A 345 -8.31 11.25 -9.55
CA PHE A 345 -9.59 11.91 -9.79
C PHE A 345 -10.45 11.13 -10.80
N LEU A 346 -9.87 10.81 -11.95
CA LEU A 346 -10.59 10.18 -13.05
C LEU A 346 -11.07 8.80 -12.67
N ALA A 347 -10.23 7.99 -12.01
CA ALA A 347 -10.61 6.66 -11.56
C ALA A 347 -11.75 6.69 -10.54
N ALA A 348 -11.78 7.64 -9.60
CA ALA A 348 -12.88 7.77 -8.65
C ALA A 348 -14.18 8.29 -9.31
N TYR A 349 -14.05 9.21 -10.28
CA TYR A 349 -15.19 9.66 -11.07
C TYR A 349 -15.79 8.49 -11.87
N LEU A 350 -14.95 7.74 -12.62
CA LEU A 350 -15.38 6.57 -13.38
C LEU A 350 -15.90 5.46 -12.46
N GLY A 351 -15.32 5.28 -11.28
CA GLY A 351 -15.79 4.37 -10.24
C GLY A 351 -17.26 4.54 -9.90
N GLY A 352 -17.76 5.78 -9.85
CA GLY A 352 -19.17 6.07 -9.60
C GLY A 352 -20.06 6.20 -10.83
N ALA A 353 -19.50 6.32 -12.05
CA ALA A 353 -20.25 6.74 -13.23
C ALA A 353 -20.15 5.82 -14.46
N LEU A 354 -19.03 5.12 -14.64
CA LEU A 354 -18.76 4.31 -15.82
C LEU A 354 -19.21 2.86 -15.58
N SER A 355 -19.81 2.24 -16.60
CA SER A 355 -20.12 0.81 -16.57
C SER A 355 -18.85 -0.02 -16.37
N LYS A 356 -18.93 -1.07 -15.55
CA LYS A 356 -17.82 -2.02 -15.31
C LYS A 356 -17.45 -2.74 -16.62
N PRO A 357 -16.29 -3.41 -16.69
CA PRO A 357 -15.96 -4.26 -17.83
C PRO A 357 -17.01 -5.37 -17.98
N GLU A 358 -17.75 -5.31 -19.08
CA GLU A 358 -18.77 -6.29 -19.45
C GLU A 358 -18.37 -6.94 -20.77
N VAL A 359 -18.68 -8.24 -20.91
CA VAL A 359 -18.42 -9.00 -22.13
C VAL A 359 -19.74 -9.41 -22.78
N ASN A 360 -19.71 -9.58 -24.10
CA ASN A 360 -20.83 -10.11 -24.87
C ASN A 360 -21.24 -11.53 -24.40
N GLY A 361 -22.34 -12.06 -24.96
CA GLY A 361 -22.87 -13.37 -24.58
C GLY A 361 -21.88 -14.54 -24.76
N ASP A 362 -20.97 -14.44 -25.73
CA ASP A 362 -19.92 -15.44 -25.97
C ASP A 362 -18.72 -15.29 -25.02
N GLY A 363 -18.58 -14.12 -24.38
CA GLY A 363 -17.55 -13.80 -23.40
C GLY A 363 -16.18 -13.50 -24.00
N ASP A 364 -16.09 -13.22 -25.30
CA ASP A 364 -14.84 -13.06 -26.05
C ASP A 364 -14.57 -11.62 -26.51
N ALA A 365 -15.56 -10.73 -26.43
CA ALA A 365 -15.44 -9.31 -26.74
C ALA A 365 -16.05 -8.44 -25.64
N PHE A 366 -15.39 -7.32 -25.33
CA PHE A 366 -15.87 -6.36 -24.35
C PHE A 366 -16.88 -5.38 -24.95
N GLU A 367 -17.95 -5.13 -24.21
CA GLU A 367 -18.91 -4.07 -24.53
C GLU A 367 -18.28 -2.69 -24.30
N PRO A 368 -18.67 -1.65 -25.08
CA PRO A 368 -18.18 -0.29 -24.88
C PRO A 368 -18.51 0.25 -23.49
N PRO A 369 -17.49 0.54 -22.64
CA PRO A 369 -17.74 1.17 -21.36
C PRO A 369 -18.41 2.52 -21.57
N THR A 370 -19.55 2.72 -20.92
CA THR A 370 -20.40 3.89 -21.15
C THR A 370 -20.77 4.53 -19.81
N LEU A 371 -20.68 5.86 -19.75
CA LEU A 371 -21.18 6.66 -18.63
C LEU A 371 -22.29 7.58 -19.10
N ILE A 372 -23.26 7.84 -18.23
CA ILE A 372 -24.41 8.69 -18.53
C ILE A 372 -24.65 9.65 -17.37
N ILE A 373 -24.76 10.93 -17.69
CA ILE A 373 -25.19 11.97 -16.75
C ILE A 373 -26.57 12.51 -17.13
N ARG A 374 -27.27 13.06 -16.14
CA ARG A 374 -28.56 13.73 -16.31
C ARG A 374 -28.41 15.23 -16.07
N LYS A 375 -29.06 16.04 -16.89
CA LYS A 375 -29.17 17.49 -16.70
C LYS A 375 -30.56 17.97 -17.07
N VAL A 376 -31.02 19.03 -16.42
CA VAL A 376 -32.18 19.77 -16.92
C VAL A 376 -31.89 20.36 -18.31
N LYS A 377 -32.88 20.37 -19.19
CA LYS A 377 -32.73 20.67 -20.63
C LYS A 377 -31.96 21.96 -20.94
N HIS A 378 -32.19 23.03 -20.17
CA HIS A 378 -31.52 24.31 -20.39
C HIS A 378 -30.03 24.31 -20.01
N LEU A 379 -29.57 23.31 -19.24
CA LEU A 379 -28.16 23.12 -18.86
C LEU A 379 -27.46 22.06 -19.72
N ALA A 380 -28.09 21.56 -20.79
CA ALA A 380 -27.53 20.53 -21.66
C ALA A 380 -26.11 20.87 -22.17
N LYS A 381 -25.90 22.12 -22.63
CA LYS A 381 -24.60 22.60 -23.10
C LYS A 381 -23.52 22.58 -22.02
N GLN A 382 -23.89 22.83 -20.77
CA GLN A 382 -22.95 22.79 -19.65
C GLN A 382 -22.62 21.36 -19.26
N GLY A 383 -23.61 20.44 -19.32
CA GLY A 383 -23.37 19.01 -19.18
C GLY A 383 -22.43 18.48 -20.26
N GLU A 384 -22.63 18.89 -21.52
CA GLU A 384 -21.73 18.54 -22.63
C GLU A 384 -20.32 19.12 -22.43
N ALA A 385 -20.20 20.35 -21.94
CA ALA A 385 -18.91 20.95 -21.62
C ALA A 385 -18.16 20.18 -20.52
N PHE A 386 -18.86 19.73 -19.48
CA PHE A 386 -18.28 18.86 -18.44
C PHE A 386 -17.82 17.51 -19.02
N LEU A 387 -18.64 16.85 -19.86
CA LEU A 387 -18.25 15.60 -20.50
C LEU A 387 -17.05 15.78 -21.44
N ASN A 388 -16.93 16.93 -22.10
CA ASN A 388 -15.75 17.24 -22.90
C ASN A 388 -14.49 17.43 -22.04
N ASP A 389 -14.60 17.95 -20.82
CA ASP A 389 -13.46 17.98 -19.88
C ASP A 389 -13.01 16.56 -19.50
N ILE A 390 -13.97 15.69 -19.17
CA ILE A 390 -13.66 14.26 -18.87
C ILE A 390 -13.03 13.57 -20.08
N LYS A 391 -13.55 13.82 -21.29
CA LYS A 391 -12.95 13.32 -22.54
C LYS A 391 -11.53 13.84 -22.75
N ALA A 392 -11.27 15.12 -22.44
CA ALA A 392 -9.94 15.70 -22.53
C ALA A 392 -8.97 15.01 -21.56
N LEU A 393 -9.37 14.80 -20.30
CA LEU A 393 -8.58 14.04 -19.32
C LEU A 393 -8.29 12.61 -19.78
N LEU A 394 -9.29 11.89 -20.29
CA LEU A 394 -9.13 10.55 -20.85
C LEU A 394 -8.10 10.53 -22.01
N SER A 395 -8.12 11.57 -22.85
CA SER A 395 -7.23 11.70 -23.99
C SER A 395 -5.76 11.87 -23.58
N GLU A 396 -5.47 12.47 -22.42
CA GLU A 396 -4.09 12.57 -21.88
C GLU A 396 -3.50 11.19 -21.55
N PHE A 397 -4.34 10.20 -21.24
CA PHE A 397 -3.92 8.80 -21.04
C PHE A 397 -3.98 7.97 -22.33
N GLY A 398 -4.30 8.60 -23.46
CA GLY A 398 -4.46 7.96 -24.76
C GLY A 398 -5.77 7.18 -24.92
N VAL A 399 -6.78 7.45 -24.08
CA VAL A 399 -8.10 6.81 -24.16
C VAL A 399 -9.02 7.61 -25.07
N GLU A 400 -9.44 6.97 -26.16
CA GLU A 400 -10.38 7.49 -27.13
C GLU A 400 -11.83 7.29 -26.66
N ALA A 401 -12.60 8.37 -26.73
CA ALA A 401 -13.99 8.41 -26.30
C ALA A 401 -14.85 9.39 -27.12
N SER A 402 -16.15 9.12 -27.18
CA SER A 402 -17.13 9.96 -27.88
C SER A 402 -18.19 10.48 -26.93
N VAL A 403 -18.43 11.79 -26.97
CA VAL A 403 -19.54 12.44 -26.24
C VAL A 403 -20.79 12.36 -27.11
N PHE A 404 -21.93 12.04 -26.51
CA PHE A 404 -23.20 11.95 -27.21
C PHE A 404 -24.37 12.39 -26.32
N SER A 405 -25.52 12.63 -26.94
CA SER A 405 -26.78 12.97 -26.27
C SER A 405 -27.89 12.03 -26.73
N TYR A 406 -28.77 11.66 -25.80
CA TYR A 406 -29.97 10.92 -26.16
C TYR A 406 -31.06 11.89 -26.64
N PRO A 407 -31.83 11.51 -27.67
CA PRO A 407 -32.95 12.32 -28.15
C PRO A 407 -34.11 12.36 -27.15
N ASP A 408 -34.21 11.37 -26.27
CA ASP A 408 -35.31 11.24 -25.32
C ASP A 408 -35.22 12.31 -24.22
N ILE A 409 -36.31 13.07 -24.07
CA ILE A 409 -36.54 13.99 -22.96
C ILE A 409 -37.52 13.31 -22.01
N THR A 410 -37.09 13.09 -20.77
CA THR A 410 -38.00 12.61 -19.72
C THR A 410 -38.56 13.82 -18.97
N GLU A 411 -39.86 13.82 -18.71
CA GLU A 411 -40.46 14.76 -17.75
C GLU A 411 -40.43 14.16 -16.35
N GLU A 412 -39.65 14.76 -15.45
CA GLU A 412 -39.59 14.37 -14.05
C GLU A 412 -40.01 15.56 -13.19
N SER A 413 -41.09 15.42 -12.42
CA SER A 413 -41.60 16.46 -11.52
C SER A 413 -41.85 17.83 -12.20
N GLY A 414 -42.28 17.83 -13.47
CA GLY A 414 -42.54 19.04 -14.25
C GLY A 414 -41.29 19.69 -14.88
N VAL A 415 -40.13 19.03 -14.80
CA VAL A 415 -38.87 19.50 -15.37
C VAL A 415 -38.42 18.55 -16.49
N SER A 416 -38.11 19.11 -17.65
CA SER A 416 -37.53 18.35 -18.77
C SER A 416 -36.07 18.03 -18.50
N VAL A 417 -35.74 16.74 -18.38
CA VAL A 417 -34.39 16.21 -18.16
C VAL A 417 -33.87 15.56 -19.45
N ILE A 418 -32.59 15.80 -19.78
CA ILE A 418 -31.87 15.19 -20.89
C ILE A 418 -30.75 14.28 -20.35
N ARG A 419 -30.50 13.19 -21.08
CA ARG A 419 -29.36 12.28 -20.84
C ARG A 419 -28.23 12.59 -21.80
N LEU A 420 -27.03 12.74 -21.27
CA LEU A 420 -25.78 12.96 -22.01
C LEU A 420 -24.79 11.88 -21.58
N GLY A 421 -23.88 11.45 -22.44
CA GLY A 421 -22.96 10.37 -22.11
C GLY A 421 -21.62 10.43 -22.81
N ILE A 422 -20.71 9.61 -22.32
CA ILE A 422 -19.44 9.27 -22.98
C ILE A 422 -19.45 7.77 -23.24
N SER A 423 -19.11 7.37 -24.47
CA SER A 423 -18.86 5.99 -24.84
C SER A 423 -17.38 5.83 -25.14
N ILE A 424 -16.73 4.91 -24.42
CA ILE A 424 -15.33 4.55 -24.62
C ILE A 424 -15.24 3.56 -25.77
N ARG A 425 -14.30 3.81 -26.70
CA ARG A 425 -14.06 2.90 -27.82
C ARG A 425 -13.55 1.54 -27.28
N ASN A 426 -14.12 0.44 -27.77
CA ASN A 426 -13.92 -0.91 -27.20
C ASN A 426 -12.88 -1.78 -27.92
N ASP A 427 -12.00 -1.21 -28.73
CA ASP A 427 -10.86 -1.99 -29.25
C ASP A 427 -9.85 -2.30 -28.14
N ALA A 428 -9.12 -3.40 -28.32
CA ALA A 428 -8.24 -3.95 -27.30
C ALA A 428 -7.21 -2.94 -26.77
N GLU A 429 -6.59 -2.17 -27.66
CA GLU A 429 -5.55 -1.20 -27.30
C GLU A 429 -6.14 -0.04 -26.48
N ASN A 430 -7.30 0.47 -26.88
CA ASN A 430 -7.98 1.54 -26.15
C ASN A 430 -8.44 1.09 -24.76
N LEU A 431 -9.02 -0.11 -24.67
CA LEU A 431 -9.45 -0.71 -23.40
C LEU A 431 -8.26 -1.03 -22.48
N MET A 432 -7.12 -1.47 -23.04
CA MET A 432 -5.89 -1.66 -22.27
C MET A 432 -5.43 -0.34 -21.63
N ARG A 433 -5.51 0.79 -22.33
CA ARG A 433 -5.17 2.10 -21.75
C ARG A 433 -6.14 2.49 -20.64
N LEU A 434 -7.44 2.31 -20.86
CA LEU A 434 -8.46 2.59 -19.84
C LEU A 434 -8.25 1.73 -18.58
N PHE A 435 -8.25 0.41 -18.74
CA PHE A 435 -8.25 -0.51 -17.62
C PHE A 435 -6.86 -0.65 -16.97
N GLY A 436 -5.81 -0.60 -17.78
CA GLY A 436 -4.43 -0.76 -17.33
C GLY A 436 -3.88 0.48 -16.63
N ARG A 437 -4.21 1.69 -17.09
CA ARG A 437 -3.66 2.93 -16.53
C ARG A 437 -4.60 3.66 -15.59
N ILE A 438 -5.91 3.65 -15.87
CA ILE A 438 -6.91 4.41 -15.09
C ILE A 438 -7.68 3.48 -14.14
N GLY A 439 -8.42 2.50 -14.66
CA GLY A 439 -9.27 1.64 -13.83
C GLY A 439 -10.36 2.40 -13.07
N TYR A 440 -10.71 1.92 -11.87
CA TYR A 440 -11.82 2.44 -11.06
C TYR A 440 -11.43 2.58 -9.58
N ALA A 441 -11.66 3.73 -8.95
CA ALA A 441 -11.47 3.91 -7.51
C ALA A 441 -12.82 3.98 -6.80
N TYR A 442 -12.90 3.51 -5.54
CA TYR A 442 -14.17 3.36 -4.81
C TYR A 442 -15.22 2.56 -5.61
N ASN A 443 -14.72 1.49 -6.27
CA ASN A 443 -15.51 0.49 -6.99
C ASN A 443 -14.66 -0.78 -7.10
N ARG A 444 -14.47 -1.47 -5.98
CA ARG A 444 -13.54 -2.59 -5.83
C ARG A 444 -13.80 -3.69 -6.87
N SER A 445 -15.07 -4.01 -7.09
CA SER A 445 -15.49 -5.02 -8.07
C SER A 445 -15.23 -4.59 -9.52
N GLY A 446 -15.51 -3.32 -9.87
CA GLY A 446 -15.21 -2.78 -11.19
C GLY A 446 -13.70 -2.73 -11.45
N ASP A 447 -12.92 -2.37 -10.44
CA ASP A 447 -11.47 -2.27 -10.53
C ASP A 447 -10.80 -3.64 -10.65
N TYR A 448 -11.27 -4.63 -9.88
CA TYR A 448 -10.88 -6.04 -10.00
C TYR A 448 -11.06 -6.54 -11.43
N LEU A 449 -12.25 -6.34 -12.02
CA LEU A 449 -12.52 -6.73 -13.39
C LEU A 449 -11.66 -5.97 -14.39
N ALA A 450 -11.36 -4.69 -14.13
CA ALA A 450 -10.53 -3.88 -15.01
C ALA A 450 -9.10 -4.41 -15.08
N VAL A 451 -8.48 -4.70 -13.93
CA VAL A 451 -7.13 -5.27 -13.85
C VAL A 451 -7.03 -6.57 -14.65
N LEU A 452 -8.04 -7.42 -14.52
CA LEU A 452 -8.11 -8.71 -15.21
C LEU A 452 -8.40 -8.56 -16.70
N ALA A 453 -9.30 -7.64 -17.08
CA ALA A 453 -9.59 -7.33 -18.47
C ALA A 453 -8.35 -6.79 -19.20
N TYR A 454 -7.61 -5.90 -18.54
CA TYR A 454 -6.32 -5.41 -19.03
C TYR A 454 -5.35 -6.57 -19.28
N GLU A 455 -5.16 -7.46 -18.31
CA GLU A 455 -4.22 -8.57 -18.48
C GLU A 455 -4.70 -9.58 -19.55
N TYR A 456 -6.00 -9.86 -19.62
CA TYR A 456 -6.60 -10.71 -20.66
C TYR A 456 -6.31 -10.17 -22.07
N LEU A 457 -6.53 -8.87 -22.27
CA LEU A 457 -6.26 -8.18 -23.53
C LEU A 457 -4.76 -8.14 -23.85
N ARG A 458 -3.93 -7.80 -22.85
CA ARG A 458 -2.48 -7.75 -22.98
C ARG A 458 -1.87 -9.09 -23.40
N ARG A 459 -2.39 -10.20 -22.86
CA ARG A 459 -1.95 -11.56 -23.23
C ARG A 459 -2.46 -11.99 -24.60
N GLY A 460 -3.41 -11.28 -25.19
CA GLY A 460 -4.02 -11.62 -26.47
C GLY A 460 -4.71 -12.97 -26.45
N VAL A 461 -5.40 -13.29 -25.34
CA VAL A 461 -6.07 -14.59 -25.14
C VAL A 461 -7.12 -14.80 -26.24
N LYS A 462 -7.12 -16.00 -26.84
CA LYS A 462 -8.06 -16.38 -27.92
C LYS A 462 -8.73 -17.71 -27.59
N GLY A 463 -10.04 -17.79 -27.86
CA GLY A 463 -10.82 -19.02 -27.71
C GLY A 463 -11.11 -19.45 -26.27
N VAL A 464 -10.82 -18.60 -25.28
CA VAL A 464 -11.17 -18.81 -23.88
C VAL A 464 -12.00 -17.61 -23.41
N PRO A 465 -13.27 -17.79 -23.04
CA PRO A 465 -14.10 -16.69 -22.54
C PRO A 465 -13.47 -16.02 -21.32
N PHE A 466 -13.61 -14.70 -21.21
CA PHE A 466 -12.99 -13.88 -20.17
C PHE A 466 -13.21 -14.44 -18.76
N ASN A 467 -14.46 -14.72 -18.38
CA ASN A 467 -14.78 -15.25 -17.05
C ASN A 467 -14.13 -16.60 -16.76
N ARG A 468 -13.96 -17.45 -17.78
CA ARG A 468 -13.25 -18.73 -17.64
C ARG A 468 -11.76 -18.49 -17.45
N TRP A 469 -11.18 -17.59 -18.23
CA TRP A 469 -9.77 -17.22 -18.11
C TRP A 469 -9.46 -16.62 -16.73
N VAL A 470 -10.35 -15.76 -16.20
CA VAL A 470 -10.22 -15.16 -14.86
C VAL A 470 -10.04 -16.24 -13.80
N ASN A 471 -10.91 -17.26 -13.77
CA ASN A 471 -10.84 -18.35 -12.79
C ASN A 471 -9.50 -19.10 -12.82
N GLU A 472 -8.92 -19.28 -14.01
CA GLU A 472 -7.63 -19.94 -14.18
C GLU A 472 -6.47 -19.01 -13.78
N ALA A 473 -6.53 -17.74 -14.17
CA ALA A 473 -5.48 -16.76 -13.92
C ALA A 473 -5.35 -16.34 -12.45
N THR A 474 -6.46 -16.36 -11.70
CA THR A 474 -6.53 -15.93 -10.29
C THR A 474 -6.59 -17.12 -9.31
N LEU A 475 -6.32 -18.35 -9.77
CA LEU A 475 -6.44 -19.54 -8.95
C LEU A 475 -5.63 -19.43 -7.64
N GLY A 476 -6.33 -19.44 -6.50
CA GLY A 476 -5.72 -19.30 -5.17
C GLY A 476 -5.42 -17.86 -4.73
N LEU A 477 -5.65 -16.86 -5.58
CA LEU A 477 -5.36 -15.44 -5.34
C LEU A 477 -6.58 -14.61 -4.89
N GLY A 478 -7.78 -15.22 -4.86
CA GLY A 478 -9.01 -14.53 -4.45
C GLY A 478 -9.34 -13.32 -5.33
N ASP A 479 -9.95 -12.29 -4.73
CA ASP A 479 -10.38 -11.08 -5.44
C ASP A 479 -9.32 -9.96 -5.37
N SER A 480 -8.05 -10.35 -5.25
CA SER A 480 -6.89 -9.43 -5.13
C SER A 480 -6.60 -8.63 -6.41
N GLY A 481 -7.12 -9.08 -7.56
CA GLY A 481 -6.70 -8.60 -8.88
C GLY A 481 -5.30 -9.08 -9.30
N LEU A 482 -4.62 -9.88 -8.47
CA LEU A 482 -3.34 -10.50 -8.82
C LEU A 482 -3.56 -11.68 -9.77
N VAL A 483 -2.57 -11.95 -10.61
CA VAL A 483 -2.59 -13.05 -11.58
C VAL A 483 -1.30 -13.85 -11.54
N TRP A 484 -1.38 -15.11 -11.97
CA TRP A 484 -0.19 -15.91 -12.26
C TRP A 484 0.41 -15.53 -13.61
N ASP A 485 1.72 -15.27 -13.61
CA ASP A 485 2.55 -15.10 -14.80
C ASP A 485 3.67 -16.17 -14.81
N VAL A 486 4.17 -16.51 -15.98
CA VAL A 486 5.16 -17.57 -16.16
C VAL A 486 6.53 -16.96 -16.31
N VAL A 487 7.47 -17.41 -15.50
CA VAL A 487 8.88 -17.03 -15.58
C VAL A 487 9.46 -17.52 -16.90
N SER A 488 9.95 -16.58 -17.71
CA SER A 488 10.59 -16.86 -18.98
C SER A 488 12.10 -17.00 -18.85
N GLU A 489 12.73 -16.18 -17.99
CA GLU A 489 14.17 -16.14 -17.81
C GLU A 489 14.50 -15.71 -16.38
N VAL A 490 15.52 -16.35 -15.80
CA VAL A 490 16.21 -15.90 -14.59
C VAL A 490 17.69 -16.01 -14.88
N ARG A 491 18.43 -14.92 -14.72
CA ARG A 491 19.88 -14.91 -14.95
C ARG A 491 20.62 -14.01 -13.98
N PRO A 492 21.86 -14.36 -13.62
CA PRO A 492 22.72 -13.44 -12.88
C PRO A 492 23.05 -12.22 -13.76
N VAL A 493 23.17 -11.06 -13.14
CA VAL A 493 23.59 -9.82 -13.78
C VAL A 493 24.74 -9.18 -13.00
N GLU A 494 25.69 -8.59 -13.71
CA GLU A 494 26.72 -7.78 -13.08
C GLU A 494 26.11 -6.46 -12.62
N TRP A 495 26.22 -6.18 -11.32
CA TRP A 495 25.69 -4.96 -10.72
C TRP A 495 26.69 -4.41 -9.72
N ASN A 496 27.06 -3.14 -9.89
CA ASN A 496 28.11 -2.47 -9.11
C ASN A 496 27.61 -1.21 -8.40
N ASP A 497 26.29 -1.04 -8.30
CA ASP A 497 25.66 0.08 -7.61
C ASP A 497 24.83 -0.42 -6.41
N LYS A 498 24.38 0.50 -5.56
CA LYS A 498 23.58 0.19 -4.37
C LYS A 498 22.27 -0.49 -4.76
N LEU A 499 21.80 -1.40 -3.90
CA LEU A 499 20.44 -1.90 -3.92
C LEU A 499 19.65 -1.28 -2.78
N TRP A 500 18.35 -1.07 -2.98
CA TRP A 500 17.48 -0.34 -2.07
C TRP A 500 16.33 -1.22 -1.57
N ASP A 501 15.81 -0.92 -0.39
CA ASP A 501 14.64 -1.59 0.16
C ASP A 501 13.85 -0.68 1.12
N VAL A 502 12.60 -1.08 1.40
CA VAL A 502 11.66 -0.38 2.29
C VAL A 502 11.09 -1.34 3.32
N THR A 503 10.88 -0.85 4.54
CA THR A 503 10.14 -1.59 5.58
C THR A 503 8.75 -1.00 5.75
N THR A 504 7.71 -1.79 5.53
CA THR A 504 6.31 -1.40 5.71
C THR A 504 5.89 -1.46 7.17
N GLU A 505 4.94 -0.61 7.57
CA GLU A 505 4.27 -0.66 8.89
C GLU A 505 3.36 -1.90 9.03
N SER A 506 2.84 -2.41 7.92
CA SER A 506 2.01 -3.61 7.88
C SER A 506 2.71 -4.87 8.41
N GLU A 507 1.95 -5.67 9.16
CA GLU A 507 2.34 -6.99 9.66
C GLU A 507 2.51 -8.05 8.56
N HIS A 508 2.01 -7.78 7.35
CA HIS A 508 2.18 -8.68 6.21
C HIS A 508 3.54 -8.53 5.53
N HIS A 509 4.27 -7.46 5.83
CA HIS A 509 5.66 -7.22 5.45
C HIS A 509 5.92 -7.50 3.97
N ASN A 510 5.13 -6.93 3.07
CA ASN A 510 5.30 -7.07 1.63
C ASN A 510 4.91 -5.79 0.89
N PHE A 511 5.29 -5.68 -0.38
CA PHE A 511 4.94 -4.55 -1.25
C PHE A 511 4.97 -4.96 -2.73
N ILE A 512 4.48 -4.08 -3.59
CA ILE A 512 4.49 -4.28 -5.05
C ILE A 512 5.68 -3.53 -5.69
N ALA A 513 6.54 -4.28 -6.38
CA ALA A 513 7.76 -3.81 -7.04
C ALA A 513 7.80 -4.23 -8.51
N ASN A 514 7.77 -3.29 -9.46
CA ASN A 514 7.63 -3.56 -10.91
C ASN A 514 6.49 -4.54 -11.26
N GLY A 515 5.40 -4.49 -10.48
CA GLY A 515 4.28 -5.42 -10.61
C GLY A 515 4.51 -6.82 -10.04
N PHE A 516 5.58 -7.06 -9.27
CA PHE A 516 5.76 -8.29 -8.49
C PHE A 516 5.44 -8.05 -7.02
N VAL A 517 4.86 -9.04 -6.34
CA VAL A 517 4.70 -9.03 -4.88
C VAL A 517 5.99 -9.56 -4.22
N THR A 518 6.56 -8.84 -3.25
CA THR A 518 7.83 -9.16 -2.53
C THR A 518 7.78 -8.75 -1.04
N GLY A 519 8.65 -9.24 -0.11
CA GLY A 519 8.53 -8.96 1.35
C GLY A 519 9.72 -9.14 2.37
N ASN A 520 9.49 -8.89 3.70
CA ASN A 520 10.47 -8.60 4.81
C ASN A 520 10.44 -9.61 6.07
N CYS A 521 11.18 -9.46 7.24
CA CYS A 521 11.58 -10.48 8.34
C CYS A 521 11.22 -10.22 9.92
N VAL A 522 11.61 -11.02 11.03
CA VAL A 522 10.87 -11.26 12.40
C VAL A 522 11.55 -11.50 13.90
N ARG A 523 10.89 -11.39 15.17
CA ARG A 523 11.35 -11.31 16.71
C ARG A 523 10.63 -12.16 17.88
N VAL A 524 11.08 -12.20 19.21
CA VAL A 524 10.59 -13.03 20.43
C VAL A 524 10.86 -12.48 21.93
N GLN A 525 10.20 -12.94 23.06
CA GLN A 525 10.51 -12.67 24.53
C GLN A 525 10.68 -13.92 25.47
N LEU A 526 11.45 -13.85 26.57
CA LEU A 526 11.68 -14.94 27.57
C LEU A 526 10.72 -14.96 28.77
N THR A 527 10.25 -16.15 29.19
CA THR A 527 9.31 -16.32 30.33
C THR A 527 9.96 -16.34 31.70
N LYS A 528 11.19 -16.84 31.83
CA LYS A 528 11.83 -17.06 33.14
C LYS A 528 12.22 -15.76 33.87
N ASN A 529 12.56 -14.71 33.12
CA ASN A 529 13.06 -13.44 33.68
C ASN A 529 12.49 -12.19 32.99
N GLY A 530 11.46 -12.33 32.14
CA GLY A 530 10.77 -11.23 31.45
C GLY A 530 11.59 -10.49 30.40
N LYS A 531 12.85 -10.90 30.15
CA LYS A 531 13.74 -10.22 29.20
C LYS A 531 13.34 -10.53 27.76
N VAL A 532 13.27 -9.50 26.92
CA VAL A 532 13.01 -9.66 25.49
C VAL A 532 14.29 -10.06 24.77
N VAL A 533 14.24 -11.12 23.94
CA VAL A 533 15.40 -11.61 23.19
C VAL A 533 15.00 -12.00 21.78
N THR A 534 15.71 -11.47 20.80
CA THR A 534 15.48 -11.88 19.42
C THR A 534 15.98 -13.32 19.24
N ALA A 535 15.14 -14.18 18.66
CA ALA A 535 15.47 -15.57 18.38
C ALA A 535 15.24 -15.88 16.90
N PHE A 536 16.24 -16.50 16.28
CA PHE A 536 16.16 -16.98 14.90
C PHE A 536 15.19 -18.15 14.80
N VAL A 537 14.29 -18.14 13.81
CA VAL A 537 13.41 -19.27 13.51
C VAL A 537 14.03 -20.08 12.37
N PRO A 538 14.60 -21.27 12.63
CA PRO A 538 15.21 -22.07 11.59
C PRO A 538 14.17 -22.77 10.72
N TRP A 539 14.58 -23.11 9.49
CA TRP A 539 13.82 -23.86 8.48
C TRP A 539 12.68 -23.06 7.81
N ASP A 540 12.55 -23.19 6.48
CA ASP A 540 11.53 -22.51 5.69
C ASP A 540 10.12 -22.88 6.13
N GLY A 541 9.23 -21.88 6.24
CA GLY A 541 7.89 -22.04 6.80
C GLY A 541 7.85 -22.14 8.34
N GLY A 542 9.00 -22.15 9.03
CA GLY A 542 9.09 -22.17 10.49
C GLY A 542 8.37 -21.01 11.18
N LEU A 543 8.32 -19.86 10.52
CA LEU A 543 7.61 -18.69 11.01
C LEU A 543 6.08 -18.84 10.92
N ASN A 544 5.59 -19.52 9.88
CA ASN A 544 4.16 -19.68 9.62
C ASN A 544 3.49 -20.58 10.66
N VAL A 545 4.29 -21.41 11.36
CA VAL A 545 3.81 -22.33 12.39
C VAL A 545 3.95 -21.74 13.80
N ILE A 546 4.43 -20.50 13.94
CA ILE A 546 4.61 -19.80 15.21
C ILE A 546 3.70 -18.56 15.25
N ASN A 547 2.81 -18.54 16.23
CA ASN A 547 1.88 -17.44 16.47
C ASN A 547 2.38 -16.56 17.62
N GLU A 548 1.84 -15.35 17.70
CA GLU A 548 1.98 -14.54 18.90
C GLU A 548 1.38 -15.28 20.10
N HIS A 549 1.99 -15.13 21.25
CA HIS A 549 1.71 -15.88 22.48
C HIS A 549 2.06 -17.38 22.48
N ASP A 550 2.58 -17.94 21.38
CA ASP A 550 3.09 -19.32 21.40
C ASP A 550 4.29 -19.44 22.34
N GLU A 551 4.35 -20.57 23.03
CA GLU A 551 5.46 -20.88 23.91
C GLU A 551 6.58 -21.54 23.11
N VAL A 552 7.71 -20.85 23.00
CA VAL A 552 8.87 -21.33 22.24
C VAL A 552 10.00 -21.75 23.16
N VAL A 553 10.70 -22.82 22.78
CA VAL A 553 11.97 -23.20 23.42
C VAL A 553 13.11 -22.69 22.55
N ILE A 554 13.94 -21.85 23.14
CA ILE A 554 15.11 -21.31 22.47
C ILE A 554 16.40 -21.89 23.05
N GLU A 555 17.39 -22.13 22.19
CA GLU A 555 18.72 -22.60 22.58
C GLU A 555 19.81 -21.70 21.99
N ARG A 556 20.98 -21.69 22.61
CA ARG A 556 22.14 -20.94 22.08
C ARG A 556 22.58 -21.49 20.73
N ILE A 557 22.91 -20.61 19.82
CA ILE A 557 23.35 -20.99 18.48
C ILE A 557 24.90 -21.09 18.44
N GLY A 558 25.46 -22.26 18.14
CA GLY A 558 26.88 -22.45 17.75
C GLY A 558 27.94 -22.59 18.86
N GLY A 559 28.21 -23.83 19.31
CA GLY A 559 29.50 -24.25 19.91
C GLY A 559 29.90 -23.69 21.28
N SER A 560 31.00 -24.23 21.84
CA SER A 560 31.48 -24.11 23.24
C SER A 560 31.84 -22.70 23.74
N GLU A 561 31.75 -21.67 22.91
CA GLU A 561 32.11 -20.28 23.29
C GLU A 561 30.91 -19.33 23.48
N GLY A 562 29.67 -19.76 23.22
CA GLY A 562 28.46 -18.98 23.56
C GLY A 562 28.39 -17.58 22.92
N ARG A 563 28.94 -17.41 21.72
CA ARG A 563 28.89 -16.16 20.94
C ARG A 563 27.62 -16.11 20.09
N ALA A 564 27.27 -14.93 19.54
CA ALA A 564 26.22 -14.86 18.51
C ALA A 564 26.62 -15.75 17.32
N TYR A 565 25.65 -16.40 16.69
CA TYR A 565 25.95 -17.27 15.55
C TYR A 565 26.22 -16.45 14.32
N GLY A 566 27.50 -16.47 13.91
CA GLY A 566 28.00 -15.69 12.79
C GLY A 566 27.66 -14.21 12.93
N ASP A 567 26.57 -13.87 12.26
CA ASP A 567 26.37 -12.62 11.55
C ASP A 567 25.07 -11.89 11.98
N LEU A 568 24.30 -12.46 12.91
CA LEU A 568 23.13 -11.79 13.51
C LEU A 568 23.54 -11.08 14.83
N PRO A 569 23.71 -9.75 14.87
CA PRO A 569 24.10 -9.05 16.09
C PRO A 569 22.91 -8.97 17.04
N GLY A 570 23.12 -9.43 18.27
CA GLY A 570 22.08 -9.42 19.30
C GLY A 570 21.19 -10.68 19.30
N VAL A 571 21.22 -11.50 18.24
CA VAL A 571 20.50 -12.78 18.17
C VAL A 571 21.45 -13.91 18.58
N ARG A 572 21.31 -14.37 19.83
CA ARG A 572 22.14 -15.45 20.39
C ARG A 572 21.43 -16.79 20.44
N PHE A 573 20.16 -16.82 20.03
CA PHE A 573 19.24 -17.91 20.30
C PHE A 573 18.46 -18.31 19.04
N LYS A 574 18.19 -19.59 18.87
CA LYS A 574 17.29 -20.11 17.83
C LYS A 574 16.12 -20.86 18.46
N VAL A 575 14.97 -20.84 17.78
CA VAL A 575 13.79 -21.62 18.17
C VAL A 575 13.99 -23.09 17.80
N THR A 576 13.69 -23.99 18.74
CA THR A 576 13.82 -25.45 18.56
C THR A 576 12.50 -26.19 18.72
N LYS A 577 11.63 -25.68 19.59
CA LYS A 577 10.29 -26.22 19.84
C LYS A 577 9.28 -25.11 19.94
N VAL A 578 8.04 -25.43 19.60
CA VAL A 578 6.85 -24.58 19.70
C VAL A 578 5.79 -25.40 20.42
N ASN A 579 5.24 -24.87 21.51
CA ASN A 579 4.27 -25.53 22.41
C ASN A 579 4.66 -26.97 22.77
N GLY A 580 5.93 -27.18 23.11
CA GLY A 580 6.47 -28.48 23.50
C GLY A 580 6.79 -29.45 22.36
N VAL A 581 6.44 -29.13 21.12
CA VAL A 581 6.69 -29.97 19.94
C VAL A 581 7.89 -29.44 19.14
N SER A 582 8.73 -30.34 18.63
CA SER A 582 9.88 -29.94 17.80
C SER A 582 9.44 -29.21 16.55
N LEU A 583 10.02 -28.02 16.30
CA LEU A 583 9.73 -27.19 15.12
C LEU A 583 9.91 -27.99 13.82
N LYS A 584 10.99 -28.78 13.73
CA LYS A 584 11.25 -29.66 12.59
C LYS A 584 10.17 -30.74 12.40
N ALA A 585 9.60 -31.26 13.48
CA ALA A 585 8.54 -32.26 13.40
C ALA A 585 7.19 -31.65 12.96
N ILE A 586 6.94 -30.39 13.33
CA ILE A 586 5.77 -29.62 12.87
C ILE A 586 5.90 -29.36 11.37
N LEU A 587 7.06 -28.86 10.92
CA LEU A 587 7.29 -28.53 9.51
C LEU A 587 7.27 -29.74 8.58
N LEU A 588 7.74 -30.90 9.06
CA LEU A 588 7.66 -32.15 8.31
C LEU A 588 6.29 -32.84 8.41
N GLY A 589 5.29 -32.21 9.03
CA GLY A 589 3.93 -32.75 9.20
C GLY A 589 3.84 -34.00 10.09
N LYS A 590 4.93 -34.37 10.79
CA LYS A 590 4.99 -35.59 11.60
C LYS A 590 4.27 -35.48 12.93
N LYS A 591 4.10 -34.25 13.43
CA LYS A 591 3.35 -33.92 14.66
C LYS A 591 2.74 -32.54 14.52
N GLN A 592 1.51 -32.34 14.99
CA GLN A 592 0.90 -31.02 15.06
C GLN A 592 1.23 -30.35 16.39
N LYS A 593 1.33 -29.02 16.39
CA LYS A 593 1.48 -28.25 17.63
C LYS A 593 0.15 -28.27 18.40
N PRO A 594 0.15 -28.53 19.72
CA PRO A 594 -1.06 -28.38 20.52
C PRO A 594 -1.45 -26.90 20.55
N VAL A 595 -2.73 -26.63 20.28
CA VAL A 595 -3.36 -25.32 20.45
C VAL A 595 -3.66 -25.17 21.94
N ARG A 596 -3.23 -24.07 22.54
CA ARG A 596 -3.32 -23.85 23.98
C ARG A 596 -4.37 -22.82 24.31
#